data_AF-A0A074XT45-F1
#
_entry.id   AF-A0A074XT45-F1
#
_cell.length_a   1.000
_cell.length_b   1.000
_cell.length_c   1.000
_cell.angle_alpha   90.00
_cell.angle_beta   90.00
_cell.angle_gamma   90.00
#
_symmetry.space_group_name_H-M   'P 1'
#
loop_
_entity.id
_entity.type
_entity.pdbx_description
1 polymer ?
#
loop_
_entity_poly.entity_id
_entity_poly.type
_entity_poly.pdbx_seq_one_letter_code
_entity_poly.pdbx_strand_id
1 'polypeptide(L)'
;MAMSVSLFSWTAYTTQRGRLAAIFGGKTPDFIIDFGPFAHVRHPAYTAYLLGWTGVLAALAGRNDAGWRVPALAVCLVGIVGVYTAGAKMEEQQMLSGEENEGKVDLGKKYKEYMGRVRYRFLPGLI
;
A
#
# COMPACT_ATOMS: atom_id res chain seq x y z
N MET A 1 -0.03 -15.79 -6.20
CA MET A 1 -1.12 -15.59 -5.21
C MET A 1 -0.70 -15.88 -3.77
N ALA A 2 -0.02 -16.98 -3.45
CA ALA A 2 0.40 -17.27 -2.07
C ALA A 2 1.20 -16.13 -1.40
N MET A 3 2.11 -15.47 -2.14
CA MET A 3 2.86 -14.32 -1.63
C MET A 3 1.98 -13.10 -1.29
N SER A 4 0.95 -12.84 -2.10
CA SER A 4 -0.01 -11.75 -1.86
C SER A 4 -0.82 -12.00 -0.58
N VAL A 5 -1.36 -13.21 -0.44
CA VAL A 5 -2.15 -13.61 0.75
C VAL A 5 -1.28 -13.59 2.00
N SER A 6 -0.03 -14.06 1.91
CA SER A 6 0.91 -14.05 3.04
C SER A 6 1.25 -12.62 3.47
N LEU A 7 1.56 -11.73 2.52
CA LEU A 7 1.86 -10.33 2.80
C LEU A 7 0.63 -9.59 3.34
N PHE A 8 -0.56 -9.85 2.80
CA PHE A 8 -1.81 -9.27 3.29
C PHE A 8 -2.12 -9.74 4.71
N SER A 9 -1.98 -11.04 4.98
CA SER A 9 -2.23 -11.61 6.32
C SER A 9 -1.23 -11.07 7.34
N TRP A 10 0.03 -10.93 6.96
CA TRP A 10 1.04 -10.31 7.82
C TRP A 10 0.73 -8.84 8.09
N THR A 11 0.33 -8.10 7.06
CA THR A 11 -0.09 -6.69 7.21
C THR A 11 -1.29 -6.58 8.14
N ALA A 12 -2.34 -7.38 7.92
CA ALA A 12 -3.52 -7.42 8.76
C ALA A 12 -3.17 -7.75 10.22
N TYR A 13 -2.28 -8.72 10.45
CA TYR A 13 -1.79 -9.08 11.78
C TYR A 13 -1.04 -7.93 12.45
N THR A 14 -0.21 -7.18 11.71
CA THR A 14 0.50 -6.02 12.27
C THR A 14 -0.43 -4.82 12.53
N THR A 15 -1.45 -4.65 11.69
CA THR A 15 -2.46 -3.61 11.84
C THR A 15 -3.43 -3.91 12.98
N GLN A 16 -3.64 -5.16 13.40
CA GLN A 16 -4.48 -5.44 14.58
C GLN A 16 -4.00 -4.75 15.86
N ARG A 17 -2.72 -4.41 15.94
CA ARG A 17 -2.13 -3.68 17.09
C ARG A 17 -2.39 -2.17 17.03
N GLY A 18 -2.98 -1.66 15.96
CA GLY A 18 -3.19 -0.24 15.74
C GLY A 18 -4.42 0.09 14.89
N ARG A 19 -5.24 1.04 15.34
CA ARG A 19 -6.33 1.60 14.52
C ARG A 19 -5.77 2.41 13.34
N LEU A 20 -5.45 1.75 12.23
CA LEU A 20 -5.20 2.45 10.96
C LEU A 20 -6.53 2.94 10.40
N ALA A 21 -6.54 4.19 9.91
CA ALA A 21 -7.66 4.71 9.17
C ALA A 21 -7.85 3.91 7.86
N ALA A 22 -9.11 3.71 7.48
CA ALA A 22 -9.43 3.08 6.19
C ALA A 22 -8.93 3.96 5.03
N ILE A 23 -8.63 3.32 3.90
CA ILE A 23 -8.22 3.97 2.65
C ILE A 23 -9.27 5.02 2.25
N PHE A 24 -8.86 6.24 1.92
CA PHE A 24 -9.74 7.41 1.68
C PHE A 24 -10.61 7.84 2.88
N GLY A 25 -10.38 7.31 4.08
CA GLY A 25 -11.19 7.59 5.26
C GLY A 25 -11.07 9.02 5.77
N GLY A 26 -10.14 9.82 5.23
CA GLY A 26 -9.92 11.22 5.60
C GLY A 26 -9.52 11.43 7.06
N LYS A 27 -9.26 10.35 7.80
CA LYS A 27 -8.86 10.38 9.20
C LYS A 27 -7.36 10.17 9.30
N THR A 28 -6.72 11.10 9.95
CA THR A 28 -5.28 11.02 10.22
C THR A 28 -5.05 9.96 11.31
N PRO A 29 -4.21 8.93 11.08
CA PRO A 29 -3.96 7.92 12.11
C PRO A 29 -3.17 8.50 13.28
N ASP A 30 -3.53 8.11 14.50
CA ASP A 30 -2.93 8.62 15.75
C ASP A 30 -1.47 8.19 15.96
N PHE A 31 -0.98 7.20 15.23
CA PHE A 31 0.37 6.64 15.35
C PHE A 31 0.86 6.06 14.02
N ILE A 32 2.19 5.97 13.87
CA ILE A 32 2.87 5.39 12.73
C ILE A 32 3.34 3.98 13.11
N ILE A 33 3.02 2.98 12.28
CA ILE A 33 3.51 1.62 12.42
C ILE A 33 4.81 1.50 11.61
N ASP A 34 5.93 1.23 12.28
CA ASP A 34 7.25 1.10 11.65
C ASP A 34 7.83 -0.31 11.74
N PHE A 35 7.05 -1.29 12.21
CA PHE A 35 7.47 -2.69 12.37
C PHE A 35 6.70 -3.65 11.46
N GLY A 36 7.28 -4.83 11.23
CA GLY A 36 6.72 -5.86 10.35
C GLY A 36 6.83 -5.47 8.88
N PRO A 37 5.79 -5.63 8.05
CA PRO A 37 5.89 -5.35 6.62
C PRO A 37 6.03 -3.85 6.32
N PHE A 38 5.57 -2.98 7.22
CA PHE A 38 5.77 -1.53 7.16
C PHE A 38 7.24 -1.12 7.28
N ALA A 39 8.08 -1.92 7.94
CA ALA A 39 9.53 -1.65 8.01
C ALA A 39 10.24 -1.75 6.65
N HIS A 40 9.63 -2.42 5.67
CA HIS A 40 10.22 -2.67 4.35
C HIS A 40 9.61 -1.81 3.25
N VAL A 41 8.30 -1.58 3.29
CA VAL A 41 7.56 -0.76 2.33
C VAL A 41 6.53 0.09 3.06
N ARG A 42 6.32 1.33 2.59
CA ARG A 42 5.38 2.25 3.26
C ARG A 42 3.93 1.78 3.19
N HIS A 43 3.56 1.12 2.09
CA HIS A 43 2.19 0.66 1.84
C HIS A 43 2.08 -0.84 1.50
N PRO A 44 2.34 -1.73 2.48
CA PRO A 44 2.40 -3.18 2.23
C PRO A 44 1.05 -3.79 1.80
N ALA A 45 -0.07 -3.19 2.22
CA ALA A 45 -1.41 -3.62 1.78
C ALA A 45 -1.60 -3.41 0.27
N TYR A 46 -1.17 -2.27 -0.27
CA TYR A 46 -1.23 -2.00 -1.72
C TYR A 46 -0.29 -2.93 -2.48
N THR A 47 0.91 -3.20 -1.94
CA THR A 47 1.83 -4.18 -2.49
C THR A 47 1.20 -5.57 -2.58
N ALA A 48 0.54 -6.03 -1.52
CA ALA A 48 -0.14 -7.31 -1.49
C ALA A 48 -1.25 -7.38 -2.55
N TYR A 49 -2.03 -6.30 -2.71
CA TYR A 49 -3.08 -6.21 -3.72
C TYR A 49 -2.52 -6.25 -5.15
N LEU A 50 -1.47 -5.47 -5.42
CA LEU A 50 -0.79 -5.48 -6.72
C LEU A 50 -0.21 -6.85 -7.06
N LEU A 51 0.43 -7.52 -6.09
CA LEU A 51 0.92 -8.90 -6.25
C LEU A 51 -0.21 -9.92 -6.47
N GLY A 52 -1.40 -9.65 -5.92
CA GLY A 52 -2.60 -10.46 -6.13
C GLY A 52 -3.04 -10.37 -7.59
N TRP A 53 -3.24 -9.16 -8.08
CA TRP A 53 -3.68 -8.91 -9.46
C TRP A 53 -2.65 -9.32 -10.51
N THR A 54 -1.36 -9.12 -10.26
CA THR A 54 -0.30 -9.62 -11.17
C THR A 54 -0.28 -11.14 -11.20
N GLY A 55 -0.55 -11.80 -10.06
CA GLY A 55 -0.72 -13.25 -9.99
C GLY A 55 -1.91 -13.74 -10.82
N VAL A 56 -3.03 -13.01 -10.81
CA VAL A 56 -4.21 -13.31 -11.66
C VAL A 56 -3.87 -13.13 -13.13
N LEU A 57 -3.18 -12.04 -13.50
CA LEU A 57 -2.73 -11.80 -14.87
C LEU A 57 -1.80 -12.91 -15.36
N ALA A 58 -0.82 -13.31 -14.56
CA ALA A 58 0.12 -14.38 -14.90
C ALA A 58 -0.58 -15.73 -15.06
N ALA A 59 -1.53 -16.06 -14.17
CA ALA A 59 -2.32 -17.27 -14.26
C ALA A 59 -3.20 -17.29 -15.52
N LEU A 60 -3.76 -16.13 -15.91
CA LEU A 60 -4.56 -16.01 -17.11
C LEU A 60 -3.71 -16.06 -18.40
N ALA A 61 -2.55 -15.39 -18.41
CA ALA A 61 -1.64 -15.40 -19.55
C ALA A 61 -1.10 -16.80 -19.90
N GLY A 62 -1.05 -17.71 -18.92
CA GLY A 62 -0.68 -19.11 -19.14
C GLY A 62 -1.78 -19.98 -19.77
N ARG A 63 -2.99 -19.46 -20.02
CA ARG A 63 -4.08 -20.23 -20.63
C ARG A 63 -4.17 -19.95 -22.13
N ASN A 64 -4.34 -21.01 -22.92
CA ASN A 64 -4.43 -20.91 -24.39
C ASN A 64 -5.71 -20.19 -24.88
N ASP A 65 -6.74 -20.08 -24.05
CA ASP A 65 -8.02 -19.39 -24.34
C ASP A 65 -8.04 -17.91 -23.89
N ALA A 66 -6.91 -17.39 -23.42
CA ALA A 66 -6.87 -16.10 -22.74
C ALA A 66 -7.07 -14.90 -23.67
N GLY A 67 -6.71 -15.02 -24.96
CA GLY A 67 -7.02 -14.05 -26.02
C GLY A 67 -6.96 -12.57 -25.59
N TRP A 68 -8.05 -11.84 -25.81
CA TRP A 68 -8.19 -10.42 -25.49
C TRP A 68 -8.28 -10.09 -23.99
N ARG A 69 -8.53 -11.10 -23.13
CA ARG A 69 -8.71 -10.89 -21.70
C ARG A 69 -7.40 -10.48 -21.01
N VAL A 70 -6.25 -10.94 -21.52
CA VAL A 70 -4.93 -10.59 -21.00
C VAL A 70 -4.63 -9.09 -21.16
N PRO A 71 -4.70 -8.48 -22.36
CA PRO A 71 -4.47 -7.05 -22.51
C PRO A 71 -5.54 -6.22 -21.78
N ALA A 72 -6.80 -6.66 -21.74
CA ALA A 72 -7.84 -5.96 -20.97
C ALA A 72 -7.51 -5.90 -19.47
N LEU A 73 -7.13 -7.03 -18.85
CA LEU A 73 -6.70 -7.07 -17.46
C LEU A 73 -5.41 -6.28 -17.21
N ALA A 74 -4.47 -6.28 -18.17
CA ALA A 74 -3.25 -5.48 -18.08
C ALA A 74 -3.56 -3.98 -18.02
N VAL A 75 -4.51 -3.49 -18.84
CA VAL A 75 -4.95 -2.08 -18.81
C VAL A 75 -5.63 -1.75 -17.48
N CYS A 76 -6.52 -2.63 -16.98
CA CYS A 76 -7.13 -2.45 -15.66
C CYS A 76 -6.08 -2.39 -14.55
N LEU A 77 -5.05 -3.25 -14.62
CA LEU A 77 -3.93 -3.27 -13.69
C LEU A 77 -3.16 -1.95 -13.66
N VAL A 78 -2.87 -1.38 -14.83
CA VAL A 78 -2.22 -0.06 -14.93
C VAL A 78 -3.10 1.02 -14.28
N GLY A 79 -4.42 0.98 -14.52
CA GLY A 79 -5.37 1.88 -13.86
C GLY A 79 -5.36 1.76 -12.34
N ILE A 80 -5.37 0.52 -11.82
CA ILE A 80 -5.30 0.24 -10.37
C ILE A 80 -3.99 0.77 -9.76
N VAL A 81 -2.85 0.56 -10.44
CA VAL A 81 -1.57 1.12 -10.01
C VAL A 81 -1.64 2.64 -9.92
N GLY A 82 -2.27 3.31 -10.88
CA GLY A 82 -2.49 4.76 -10.86
C GLY A 82 -3.32 5.21 -9.66
N VAL A 83 -4.45 4.55 -9.41
CA VAL A 83 -5.34 4.86 -8.29
C VAL A 83 -4.65 4.67 -6.94
N TYR A 84 -3.93 3.56 -6.76
CA TYR A 84 -3.19 3.31 -5.51
C TYR A 84 -2.00 4.25 -5.33
N THR A 85 -1.37 4.68 -6.42
CA THR A 85 -0.31 5.71 -6.35
C THR A 85 -0.89 7.06 -5.92
N ALA A 86 -2.06 7.44 -6.45
CA ALA A 86 -2.74 8.66 -6.04
C ALA A 86 -3.20 8.58 -4.58
N GLY A 87 -3.84 7.48 -4.18
CA GLY A 87 -4.29 7.25 -2.80
C GLY A 87 -3.14 7.29 -1.79
N ALA A 88 -2.05 6.57 -2.07
CA ALA A 88 -0.86 6.58 -1.22
C ALA A 88 -0.24 7.97 -1.07
N LYS A 89 -0.25 8.78 -2.14
CA LYS A 89 0.22 10.18 -2.09
C LYS A 89 -0.69 11.06 -1.25
N MET A 90 -2.01 10.89 -1.35
CA MET A 90 -2.97 11.62 -0.53
C MET A 90 -2.82 11.27 0.95
N GLU A 91 -2.69 9.99 1.28
CA GLU A 91 -2.45 9.53 2.66
C GLU A 91 -1.12 10.06 3.20
N GLU A 92 -0.04 10.00 2.40
CA GLU A 92 1.26 10.58 2.74
C GLU A 92 1.16 12.09 3.00
N GLN A 93 0.41 12.82 2.17
CA GLN A 93 0.20 14.26 2.33
C GLN A 93 -0.61 14.60 3.58
N GLN A 94 -1.64 13.81 3.92
CA GLN A 94 -2.40 13.97 5.16
C GLN A 94 -1.54 13.74 6.40
N MET A 95 -0.69 12.69 6.38
CA MET A 95 0.26 12.43 7.46
C MET A 95 1.31 13.54 7.60
N LEU A 96 1.70 14.19 6.49
CA LEU A 96 2.65 15.30 6.46
C LEU A 96 2.04 16.65 6.84
N SER A 97 0.78 16.92 6.47
CA SER A 97 0.10 18.18 6.79
C SER A 97 -0.27 18.25 8.27
N GLY A 98 -0.58 17.10 8.89
CA GLY A 98 -0.88 17.03 10.32
C GLY A 98 -2.12 17.82 10.74
N GLU A 99 -2.95 18.26 9.79
CA GLU A 99 -4.04 19.23 9.97
C GLU A 99 -5.13 18.78 10.96
N GLU A 100 -5.26 17.48 11.22
CA GLU A 100 -6.30 16.93 12.10
C GLU A 100 -5.76 16.48 13.47
N ASN A 101 -4.45 16.54 13.69
CA ASN A 101 -3.88 16.15 14.97
C ASN A 101 -4.04 17.30 15.95
N GLU A 102 -5.01 17.18 16.86
CA GLU A 102 -5.23 18.03 18.04
C GLU A 102 -4.00 18.07 18.99
N GLY A 103 -2.86 18.58 18.53
CA GLY A 103 -1.69 18.97 19.33
C GLY A 103 -0.97 17.85 20.12
N LYS A 104 -1.35 16.58 20.00
CA LYS A 104 -0.80 15.50 20.87
C LYS A 104 0.48 14.84 20.34
N VAL A 105 0.69 14.76 19.03
CA VAL A 105 1.88 14.11 18.43
C VAL A 105 2.28 14.84 17.14
N ASP A 106 3.56 15.20 17.02
CA ASP A 106 4.15 15.81 15.83
C ASP A 106 4.30 14.75 14.70
N LEU A 107 3.16 14.36 14.13
CA LEU A 107 3.02 13.23 13.21
C LEU A 107 3.80 13.45 11.93
N GLY A 108 3.83 14.69 11.42
CA GLY A 108 4.60 15.04 10.22
C GLY A 108 6.11 14.84 10.42
N LYS A 109 6.64 15.15 11.61
CA LYS A 109 8.06 14.93 11.92
C LYS A 109 8.40 13.44 12.03
N LYS A 110 7.59 12.65 12.74
CA LYS A 110 7.76 11.20 12.83
C LYS A 110 7.60 10.52 11.46
N TYR A 111 6.68 11.00 10.63
CA TYR A 111 6.47 10.46 9.29
C TYR A 111 7.65 10.75 8.37
N LYS A 112 8.23 11.96 8.42
CA LYS A 112 9.49 12.27 7.71
C LYS A 112 10.64 11.36 8.14
N GLU A 113 10.77 11.09 9.44
CA GLU A 113 11.79 10.18 9.95
C GLU A 113 11.56 8.75 9.43
N TYR A 114 10.30 8.29 9.44
CA TYR A 114 9.90 7.01 8.87
C TYR A 114 10.17 6.94 7.35
N MET A 115 9.87 7.98 6.58
CA MET A 115 10.22 8.06 5.15
C MET A 115 11.73 7.99 4.91
N GLY A 116 12.54 8.52 5.84
CA GLY A 116 13.99 8.41 5.81
C GLY A 116 14.48 6.97 6.01
N ARG A 117 13.79 6.18 6.85
CA ARG A 117 14.11 4.76 7.08
C ARG A 117 13.55 3.85 5.98
N VAL A 118 12.32 4.11 5.52
CA VAL A 118 11.58 3.29 4.56
C VAL A 118 11.44 4.02 3.24
N ARG A 119 12.42 3.79 2.36
CA ARG A 119 12.54 4.49 1.07
C ARG A 119 11.47 4.06 0.06
N TYR A 120 11.04 2.79 0.09
CA TYR A 120 10.17 2.20 -0.93
C TYR A 120 8.69 2.38 -0.61
N ARG A 121 7.91 2.84 -1.61
CA ARG A 121 6.47 3.04 -1.45
C ARG A 121 5.67 1.76 -1.65
N PHE A 122 5.96 1.01 -2.71
CA PHE A 122 5.20 -0.19 -3.11
C PHE A 122 6.06 -1.44 -3.25
N LEU A 123 7.19 -1.37 -3.96
CA LEU A 123 8.08 -2.52 -4.16
C LEU A 123 9.51 -2.11 -3.82
N PRO A 124 10.28 -2.98 -3.12
CA PRO A 124 11.71 -2.79 -2.99
C PRO A 124 12.34 -2.70 -4.39
N GLY A 125 12.89 -1.54 -4.74
CA GLY A 125 13.53 -1.28 -6.04
C GLY A 125 12.77 -0.36 -7.02
N LEU A 126 11.49 -0.05 -6.76
CA LEU A 126 10.74 0.98 -7.51
C LEU A 126 10.46 2.17 -6.58
N ILE A 127 10.98 3.34 -6.97
CA ILE A 127 10.96 4.60 -6.22
C ILE A 127 9.54 5.18 -6.16
#